data_AF-A0A388Q6M2-F1
#
_entry.id   AF-A0A388Q6M2-F1
#
_cell.length_a   1.000
_cell.length_b   1.000
_cell.length_c   1.000
_cell.angle_alpha   90.00
_cell.angle_beta   90.00
_cell.angle_gamma   90.00
#
_symmetry.space_group_name_H-M   'P 1'
#
loop_
_entity.id
_entity.type
_entity.pdbx_description
1 polymer ?
#
loop_
_entity_poly.entity_id
_entity_poly.type
_entity_poly.pdbx_seq_one_letter_code
_entity_poly.pdbx_strand_id
1 'polypeptide(L)' 'MDVYEPYLLQLGFLERTGRGRVATRLAYEHLGLTYP' A
#
# COMPACT_ATOMS: atom_id res chain seq x y z
N MET A 1 -15.39 1.29 9.32
CA MET A 1 -14.13 1.40 10.07
C MET A 1 -13.00 1.08 9.09
N ASP A 2 -12.77 1.94 8.09
CA ASP A 2 -11.69 1.77 7.09
C ASP A 2 -11.37 3.13 6.45
N VAL A 3 -10.95 4.09 7.28
CA VAL A 3 -10.58 5.44 6.81
C VAL A 3 -9.18 5.44 6.18
N TYR A 4 -8.36 4.45 6.52
CA TYR A 4 -6.96 4.40 6.08
C TYR A 4 -6.82 3.87 4.65
N GLU A 5 -7.64 2.92 4.20
CA GLU A 5 -7.54 2.37 2.83
C GLU A 5 -7.60 3.44 1.72
N PRO A 6 -8.59 4.35 1.67
CA PRO A 6 -8.63 5.36 0.62
C PRO A 6 -7.43 6.30 0.68
N TYR A 7 -6.95 6.62 1.90
CA TYR A 7 -5.78 7.46 2.09
C TYR A 7 -4.49 6.78 1.59
N LEU A 8 -4.28 5.51 1.92
CA LEU A 8 -3.11 4.75 1.48
C LEU A 8 -3.14 4.48 -0.03
N LEU A 9 -4.32 4.32 -0.62
CA LEU A 9 -4.51 4.24 -2.08
C LEU A 9 -4.18 5.59 -2.75
N GLN A 10 -4.63 6.71 -2.18
CA GLN A 10 -4.31 8.05 -2.68
C GLN A 10 -2.82 8.39 -2.58
N LEU A 11 -2.16 7.95 -1.51
CA LEU A 11 -0.70 8.10 -1.34
C LEU A 11 0.12 7.17 -2.23
N GLY A 12 -0.52 6.21 -2.91
CA GLY A 12 0.19 5.21 -3.72
C GLY A 12 0.95 4.18 -2.89
N PHE A 13 0.64 4.04 -1.60
CA PHE A 13 1.21 3.02 -0.71
C PHE A 13 0.50 1.67 -0.84
N LEU A 14 -0.73 1.67 -1.32
CA LEU A 14 -1.55 0.49 -1.49
C LEU A 14 -2.06 0.42 -2.93
N GLU A 15 -2.04 -0.77 -3.52
CA GLU A 15 -2.60 -1.04 -4.84
C GLU A 15 -3.68 -2.12 -4.78
N ARG A 16 -4.69 -2.00 -5.64
CA ARG A 16 -5.75 -3.00 -5.78
C ARG A 16 -5.32 -4.07 -6.78
N THR A 17 -5.45 -5.33 -6.40
CA THR A 17 -5.21 -6.49 -7.25
C THR A 17 -6.47 -7.35 -7.27
N GLY A 18 -6.58 -8.26 -8.25
CA GLY A 18 -7.72 -9.21 -8.31
C GLY A 18 -7.84 -10.15 -7.11
N ARG A 19 -6.81 -10.22 -6.25
CA ARG A 19 -6.78 -11.08 -5.05
C ARG A 19 -6.86 -10.29 -3.73
N GLY A 20 -6.89 -8.96 -3.77
CA GLY A 20 -6.90 -8.12 -2.57
C GLY A 20 -6.10 -6.83 -2.74
N ARG A 21 -5.42 -6.40 -1.67
CA ARG A 21 -4.57 -5.21 -1.69
C ARG A 21 -3.11 -5.60 -1.50
N VAL A 22 -2.23 -4.96 -2.23
CA VAL A 22 -0.78 -5.15 -2.14
C VAL A 22 -0.12 -3.84 -1.75
N ALA A 23 0.84 -3.90 -0.83
CA ALA A 23 1.68 -2.75 -0.51
C ALA A 23 2.66 -2.52 -1.67
N THR A 24 2.74 -1.28 -2.14
CA THR A 24 3.60 -0.90 -3.26
C THR A 24 5.05 -0.79 -2.81
N ARG A 25 6.01 -0.80 -3.75
CA ARG A 25 7.42 -0.52 -3.45
C ARG A 25 7.60 0.77 -2.63
N LEU A 26 6.82 1.80 -2.93
CA LEU A 26 6.83 3.07 -2.21
C LEU A 26 6.48 2.89 -0.71
N ALA A 27 5.54 1.99 -0.39
CA ALA A 27 5.21 1.69 1.00
C ALA A 27 6.35 0.95 1.71
N TYR A 28 6.99 0.00 1.04
CA TYR A 28 8.15 -0.71 1.60
C TYR A 28 9.31 0.25 1.87
N GLU A 29 9.61 1.14 0.94
CA GLU A 29 10.66 2.17 1.11
C GLU A 29 10.33 3.12 2.27
N HIS A 30 9.08 3.57 2.39
CA HIS A 30 8.65 4.44 3.49
C HIS A 30 8.77 3.76 4.86
N LEU A 31 8.57 2.44 4.92
CA LEU A 31 8.69 1.64 6.12
C LEU A 31 10.12 1.12 6.37
N GLY A 32 11.07 1.39 5.46
CA GLY A 32 12.43 0.86 5.54
C GLY A 32 12.52 -0.66 5.40
N LEU A 33 11.54 -1.28 4.73
CA LEU A 33 11.46 -2.72 4.52
C LEU A 33 11.99 -3.11 3.14
N THR A 34 12.58 -4.30 3.04
CA THR A 34 12.98 -4.87 1.75
C THR A 34 11.75 -5.30 0.96
N TYR A 35 11.60 -4.78 -0.26
CA TYR A 35 10.55 -5.18 -1.19
C TYR A 35 10.83 -6.61 -1.71
N PRO A 36 9.91 -7.58 -1.52
CA PRO A 36 10.09 -8.97 -1.93
C PRO A 36 9.86 -9.22 -3.43
#